data_AF-A0A9E2X8V4-F1
#
_entry.id   AF-A0A9E2X8V4-F1
#
_cell.length_a   1.000
_cell.length_b   1.000
_cell.length_c   1.000
_cell.angle_alpha   90.00
_cell.angle_beta   90.00
_cell.angle_gamma   90.00
#
_symmetry.space_group_name_H-M   'P 1'
#
loop_
_entity.id
_entity.type
_entity.pdbx_description
1 polymer ?
#
loop_
_entity_poly.entity_id
_entity_poly.type
_entity_poly.pdbx_seq_one_letter_code
_entity_poly.pdbx_strand_id
1 'polypeptide(L)'
;MPLLTALDGAGAATHAPDRAEQYPARAHLWVAPLLVGLAAYAIAVAAAVKLLNDGDTLSHIALGRWIIEHRALPFHDPFTYTLPGRSWVPHEWLAEVIFAAIWGWLRWGGVVAATAGAIGVTFALLTRALQSSLGPRRAVIGAALAFLLSEGHLLARPHILALPLLVIWMAAVIRARDEDRVPSLALLPVMVVWCNLHGGFVVGLLFAVLLAAEAVLDAPSAARPRVVRGWGGFLSLAGLSALVSPNGISAILLPFRMLQMNFALSSIIEWHSVDFSGFDPLL
;
A
#
# COMPACT_ATOMS: atom_id res chain seq x y z
N MET A 1 -41.18 -67.24 30.97
CA MET A 1 -39.87 -67.93 30.84
C MET A 1 -40.05 -69.10 29.88
N PRO A 2 -39.09 -69.44 29.01
CA PRO A 2 -37.67 -69.00 28.91
C PRO A 2 -37.35 -68.45 27.50
N LEU A 3 -36.18 -67.97 27.07
CA LEU A 3 -34.93 -67.47 27.65
C LEU A 3 -34.28 -66.58 26.56
N LEU A 4 -33.47 -65.62 26.98
CA LEU A 4 -32.62 -64.75 26.16
C LEU A 4 -31.62 -65.52 25.28
N THR A 5 -31.34 -65.02 24.07
CA THR A 5 -29.98 -65.04 23.51
C THR A 5 -29.80 -63.84 22.57
N ALA A 6 -28.93 -62.93 22.98
CA ALA A 6 -28.36 -61.89 22.12
C ALA A 6 -27.39 -62.53 21.12
N LEU A 7 -27.18 -61.90 19.96
CA LEU A 7 -25.86 -61.38 19.55
C LEU A 7 -25.95 -60.67 18.20
N ASP A 8 -25.31 -59.51 18.22
CA ASP A 8 -24.96 -58.55 17.18
C ASP A 8 -24.67 -59.08 15.76
N GLY A 9 -24.99 -58.22 14.78
CA GLY A 9 -24.58 -58.38 13.39
C GLY A 9 -24.88 -57.15 12.54
N ALA A 10 -24.35 -56.00 12.96
CA ALA A 10 -24.34 -54.77 12.17
C ALA A 10 -23.54 -54.98 10.86
N GLY A 11 -24.25 -55.00 9.72
CA GLY A 11 -23.68 -54.94 8.38
C GLY A 11 -23.97 -53.59 7.76
N ALA A 12 -23.35 -52.54 8.29
CA ALA A 12 -23.43 -51.17 7.77
C ALA A 12 -22.83 -51.10 6.36
N ALA A 13 -23.58 -50.48 5.45
CA ALA A 13 -23.12 -50.10 4.12
C ALA A 13 -21.87 -49.19 4.23
N THR A 14 -20.71 -49.70 3.86
CA THR A 14 -19.48 -48.93 3.71
C THR A 14 -19.31 -48.50 2.25
N HIS A 15 -20.14 -47.56 1.80
CA HIS A 15 -19.69 -46.67 0.72
C HIS A 15 -18.68 -45.71 1.33
N ALA A 16 -17.40 -46.07 1.23
CA ALA A 16 -16.30 -45.15 1.46
C ALA A 16 -16.40 -44.03 0.40
N PRO A 17 -16.53 -42.75 0.78
CA PRO A 17 -16.18 -41.68 -0.15
C PRO A 17 -14.67 -41.75 -0.34
N ASP A 18 -14.26 -42.05 -1.57
CA ASP A 18 -12.87 -42.04 -1.98
C ASP A 18 -12.30 -40.64 -1.70
N ARG A 19 -11.44 -40.56 -0.69
CA ARG A 19 -10.77 -39.33 -0.23
C ARG A 19 -9.70 -38.98 -1.25
N ALA A 20 -10.12 -38.46 -2.40
CA ALA A 20 -9.25 -37.81 -3.37
C ALA A 20 -9.52 -36.30 -3.41
N GLU A 21 -9.58 -35.66 -2.24
CA GLU A 21 -9.46 -34.20 -2.11
C GLU A 21 -8.29 -33.88 -1.18
N GLN A 22 -7.07 -33.93 -1.72
CA GLN A 22 -5.87 -33.51 -1.00
C GLN A 22 -5.08 -32.51 -1.87
N TYR A 23 -5.58 -31.25 -1.88
CA TYR A 23 -4.96 -29.96 -2.25
C TYR A 23 -4.23 -29.79 -3.62
N PRO A 24 -4.53 -28.69 -4.35
CA PRO A 24 -3.93 -27.40 -3.98
C PRO A 24 -4.94 -26.23 -4.00
N ALA A 25 -5.76 -26.10 -2.96
CA ALA A 25 -6.72 -25.01 -2.85
C ALA A 25 -6.09 -23.61 -2.60
N ARG A 26 -4.75 -23.49 -2.48
CA ARG A 26 -4.09 -22.19 -2.26
C ARG A 26 -3.35 -21.64 -3.48
N ALA A 27 -2.90 -22.50 -4.40
CA ALA A 27 -2.15 -22.07 -5.57
C ALA A 27 -3.03 -21.35 -6.59
N HIS A 28 -4.27 -21.84 -6.80
CA HIS A 28 -5.22 -21.21 -7.73
C HIS A 28 -5.63 -19.79 -7.31
N LEU A 29 -5.55 -19.47 -6.02
CA LEU A 29 -5.85 -18.13 -5.47
C LEU A 29 -4.85 -17.07 -5.93
N TRP A 30 -3.66 -17.46 -6.41
CA TRP A 30 -2.63 -16.52 -6.87
C TRP A 30 -2.49 -16.46 -8.38
N VAL A 31 -3.11 -17.37 -9.14
CA VAL A 31 -3.01 -17.36 -10.61
C VAL A 31 -3.50 -16.04 -11.20
N ALA A 32 -4.73 -15.64 -10.91
CA ALA A 32 -5.28 -14.38 -11.42
C ALA A 32 -4.52 -13.13 -10.90
N PRO A 33 -4.19 -13.01 -9.61
CA PRO A 33 -3.32 -11.93 -9.11
C PRO A 33 -1.98 -11.82 -9.83
N LEU A 34 -1.28 -12.94 -10.04
CA LEU A 34 0.01 -12.96 -10.71
C LEU A 34 -0.13 -12.60 -12.19
N LEU A 35 -1.18 -13.06 -12.88
CA LEU A 35 -1.44 -12.68 -14.26
C LEU A 35 -1.75 -11.18 -14.41
N VAL A 36 -2.56 -10.62 -13.51
CA VAL A 36 -2.86 -9.18 -13.50
C VAL A 36 -1.60 -8.37 -13.19
N GLY A 37 -0.81 -8.77 -12.20
CA GLY A 37 0.45 -8.10 -11.87
C GLY A 37 1.47 -8.16 -13.02
N LEU A 38 1.58 -9.31 -13.68
CA LEU A 38 2.45 -9.49 -14.84
C LEU A 38 1.98 -8.64 -16.03
N ALA A 39 0.67 -8.56 -16.27
CA ALA A 39 0.10 -7.70 -17.30
C ALA A 39 0.38 -6.22 -17.00
N ALA A 40 0.15 -5.76 -15.77
CA ALA A 40 0.44 -4.40 -15.34
C ALA A 40 1.94 -4.06 -15.46
N TYR A 41 2.82 -4.99 -15.07
CA TYR A 41 4.26 -4.87 -15.28
C TYR A 41 4.61 -4.72 -16.77
N ALA A 42 4.10 -5.62 -17.62
CA ALA A 42 4.40 -5.61 -19.06
C ALA A 42 3.90 -4.33 -19.75
N ILE A 43 2.69 -3.86 -19.40
CA ILE A 43 2.14 -2.60 -19.88
C ILE A 43 3.01 -1.43 -19.44
N ALA A 44 3.41 -1.38 -18.17
CA ALA A 44 4.27 -0.31 -17.64
C ALA A 44 5.66 -0.31 -18.31
N VAL A 45 6.27 -1.47 -18.54
CA VAL A 45 7.53 -1.56 -19.29
C VAL A 45 7.35 -1.10 -20.75
N ALA A 46 6.27 -1.49 -21.41
CA ALA A 46 5.97 -1.04 -22.78
C ALA A 46 5.75 0.47 -22.85
N ALA A 47 5.24 1.08 -21.77
CA ALA A 47 5.02 2.51 -21.62
C ALA A 47 6.22 3.24 -20.96
N ALA A 48 7.45 2.73 -21.05
CA ALA A 48 8.63 3.25 -20.36
C ALA A 48 8.83 4.77 -20.47
N VAL A 49 8.60 5.35 -21.65
CA VAL A 49 8.70 6.80 -21.87
C VAL A 49 7.71 7.55 -20.99
N LYS A 50 6.46 7.07 -20.89
CA LYS A 50 5.42 7.66 -20.03
C LYS A 50 5.80 7.56 -18.56
N LEU A 51 6.35 6.43 -18.11
CA LEU A 51 6.82 6.25 -16.73
C LEU A 51 7.88 7.28 -16.33
N LEU A 52 8.74 7.68 -17.26
CA LEU A 52 9.81 8.64 -17.04
C LEU A 52 9.43 10.08 -17.43
N ASN A 53 8.20 10.30 -17.91
CA ASN A 53 7.76 11.59 -18.41
C ASN A 53 7.29 12.49 -17.25
N ASP A 54 8.23 12.78 -16.35
CA ASP A 54 8.00 13.60 -15.18
C ASP A 54 9.19 14.52 -14.90
N GLY A 55 8.90 15.75 -14.47
CA GLY A 55 9.93 16.74 -14.15
C GLY A 55 10.78 16.38 -12.94
N ASP A 56 10.24 15.62 -11.99
CA ASP A 56 10.86 15.40 -10.68
C ASP A 56 11.67 14.10 -10.60
N THR A 57 11.48 13.14 -11.52
CA THR A 57 12.22 11.86 -11.52
C THR A 57 13.74 12.06 -11.45
N LEU A 58 14.27 13.03 -12.20
CA LEU A 58 15.71 13.36 -12.16
C LEU A 58 16.12 13.95 -10.81
N SER A 59 15.28 14.80 -10.22
CA SER A 59 15.52 15.43 -8.91
C SER A 59 15.62 14.38 -7.81
N HIS A 60 14.73 13.38 -7.79
CA HIS A 60 14.78 12.27 -6.83
C HIS A 60 16.07 11.45 -6.96
N ILE A 61 16.48 11.14 -8.19
CA ILE A 61 17.74 10.41 -8.44
C ILE A 61 18.94 11.27 -8.02
N ALA A 62 18.94 12.56 -8.34
CA ALA A 62 20.01 13.50 -7.96
C ALA A 62 20.14 13.60 -6.44
N LEU A 63 19.01 13.71 -5.72
CA LEU A 63 19.04 13.74 -4.27
C LEU A 63 19.53 12.42 -3.66
N GLY A 64 19.04 11.29 -4.15
CA GLY A 64 19.51 9.99 -3.69
C GLY A 64 21.01 9.80 -3.90
N ARG A 65 21.55 10.28 -5.02
CA ARG A 65 23.00 10.29 -5.27
C ARG A 65 23.75 11.17 -4.29
N TRP A 66 23.22 12.37 -4.01
CA TRP A 66 23.80 13.27 -3.00
C TRP A 66 23.84 12.60 -1.62
N ILE A 67 22.75 11.96 -1.21
CA ILE A 67 22.66 11.23 0.08
C ILE A 67 23.70 10.11 0.15
N ILE A 68 23.84 9.31 -0.91
CA ILE A 68 24.82 8.20 -0.98
C ILE A 68 26.26 8.74 -0.88
N GLU A 69 26.57 9.81 -1.61
CA GLU A 69 27.90 10.42 -1.66
C GLU A 69 28.30 11.07 -0.32
N HIS A 70 27.38 11.82 0.29
CA HIS A 70 27.65 12.58 1.51
C HIS A 70 27.41 11.77 2.79
N ARG A 71 26.74 10.60 2.67
CA ARG A 71 26.30 9.76 3.81
C ARG A 71 25.51 10.55 4.85
N ALA A 72 24.70 11.48 4.39
CA ALA A 72 23.94 12.41 5.21
C ALA A 72 22.59 12.71 4.55
N LEU A 73 21.64 13.18 5.36
CA LEU A 73 20.38 13.69 4.85
C LEU A 73 20.43 15.22 4.72
N PRO A 74 20.00 15.78 3.58
CA PRO A 74 20.01 17.22 3.36
C PRO A 74 18.78 17.84 4.04
N PHE A 75 18.98 18.44 5.22
CA PHE A 75 17.95 19.24 5.88
C PHE A 75 17.84 20.68 5.34
N HIS A 76 18.62 20.98 4.30
CA HIS A 76 18.56 22.17 3.48
C HIS A 76 18.65 21.72 2.03
N ASP A 77 17.81 22.26 1.15
CA ASP A 77 17.80 21.88 -0.27
C ASP A 77 19.13 22.28 -0.94
N PRO A 78 19.92 21.31 -1.44
CA PRO A 78 21.22 21.58 -2.05
C PRO A 78 21.13 22.04 -3.52
N PHE A 79 19.96 21.96 -4.15
CA PHE A 79 19.77 22.19 -5.58
C PHE A 79 19.03 23.49 -5.89
N THR A 80 18.25 24.00 -4.94
CA THR A 80 17.48 25.23 -5.15
C THR A 80 18.36 26.48 -5.22
N TYR A 81 18.28 27.21 -6.34
CA TYR A 81 18.98 28.47 -6.57
C TYR A 81 18.34 29.68 -5.86
N THR A 82 17.01 29.72 -5.77
CA THR A 82 16.25 30.92 -5.34
C THR A 82 16.03 31.01 -3.83
N LEU A 83 16.18 29.91 -3.09
CA LEU A 83 15.95 29.79 -1.64
C LEU A 83 17.09 29.04 -0.94
N PRO A 84 18.35 29.50 -1.08
CA PRO A 84 19.49 28.82 -0.47
C PRO A 84 19.34 28.78 1.06
N GLY A 85 19.66 27.64 1.66
CA GLY A 85 19.68 27.47 3.12
C GLY A 85 18.32 27.36 3.79
N ARG A 86 17.20 27.37 3.06
CA ARG A 86 15.87 27.06 3.64
C ARG A 86 15.85 25.63 4.18
N SER A 87 15.26 25.47 5.36
CA SER A 87 15.07 24.14 5.94
C SER A 87 14.09 23.33 5.10
N TRP A 88 14.43 22.06 4.88
CA TRP A 88 13.65 21.10 4.12
C TRP A 88 13.59 19.76 4.87
N VAL A 89 12.52 19.00 4.61
CA VAL A 89 12.29 17.69 5.22
C VAL A 89 12.48 16.63 4.13
N PRO A 90 13.60 15.89 4.13
CA PRO A 90 13.85 14.79 3.19
C PRO A 90 13.02 13.56 3.58
N HIS A 91 11.70 13.67 3.41
CA HIS A 91 10.71 12.70 3.85
C HIS A 91 10.65 11.44 2.97
N GLU A 92 11.23 11.48 1.78
CA GLU A 92 11.23 10.38 0.79
C GLU A 92 12.62 9.77 0.59
N TRP A 93 13.55 10.06 1.52
CA TRP A 93 14.97 9.76 1.39
C TRP A 93 15.27 8.31 1.03
N LEU A 94 14.51 7.34 1.55
CA LEU A 94 14.76 5.93 1.28
C LEU A 94 14.41 5.58 -0.17
N ALA A 95 13.32 6.15 -0.71
CA ALA A 95 12.94 5.95 -2.10
C ALA A 95 13.98 6.58 -3.04
N GLU A 96 14.48 7.76 -2.69
CA GLU A 96 15.51 8.46 -3.44
C GLU A 96 16.82 7.66 -3.47
N VAL A 97 17.27 7.14 -2.32
CA VAL A 97 18.44 6.25 -2.25
C VAL A 97 18.23 4.99 -3.10
N ILE A 98 17.05 4.36 -3.05
CA ILE A 98 16.74 3.19 -3.87
C ILE A 98 16.80 3.52 -5.36
N PHE A 99 16.17 4.60 -5.81
CA PHE A 99 16.20 5.00 -7.21
C PHE A 99 17.60 5.39 -7.68
N ALA A 100 18.36 6.13 -6.88
CA ALA A 100 19.74 6.48 -7.19
C ALA A 100 20.65 5.25 -7.28
N ALA A 101 20.49 4.28 -6.38
CA ALA A 101 21.21 3.02 -6.44
C ALA A 101 20.84 2.25 -7.72
N ILE A 102 19.56 2.03 -7.99
CA ILE A 102 19.12 1.30 -9.20
C ILE A 102 19.64 1.98 -10.47
N TRP A 103 19.53 3.31 -10.56
CA TRP A 103 20.04 4.07 -11.69
C TRP A 103 21.56 3.96 -11.83
N GLY A 104 22.30 3.93 -10.71
CA GLY A 104 23.76 3.79 -10.72
C GLY A 104 24.24 2.48 -11.38
N TRP A 105 23.51 1.38 -11.16
CA TRP A 105 23.90 0.05 -11.65
C TRP A 105 23.24 -0.31 -12.99
N LEU A 106 21.97 0.05 -13.17
CA LEU A 106 21.13 -0.42 -14.28
C LEU A 106 20.60 0.73 -15.15
N ARG A 107 21.01 1.98 -14.85
CA ARG A 107 20.59 3.19 -15.57
C ARG A 107 19.07 3.31 -15.61
N TRP A 108 18.56 4.00 -16.63
CA TRP A 108 17.11 4.20 -16.84
C TRP A 108 16.33 2.91 -17.00
N GLY A 109 16.93 1.88 -17.62
CA GLY A 109 16.28 0.57 -17.75
C GLY A 109 15.95 -0.06 -16.40
N GLY A 110 16.85 0.07 -15.41
CA GLY A 110 16.61 -0.36 -14.04
C GLY A 110 15.49 0.42 -13.36
N VAL A 111 15.46 1.74 -13.51
CA VAL A 111 14.41 2.60 -12.92
C VAL A 111 13.05 2.20 -13.50
N VAL A 112 12.95 2.03 -14.82
CA VAL A 112 11.72 1.55 -15.48
C VAL A 112 11.31 0.18 -14.95
N ALA A 113 12.25 -0.78 -14.89
CA ALA A 113 11.95 -2.13 -14.42
C ALA A 113 11.50 -2.15 -12.95
N ALA A 114 12.10 -1.32 -12.09
CA ALA A 114 11.75 -1.22 -10.68
C ALA A 114 10.37 -0.56 -10.47
N THR A 115 10.12 0.56 -11.16
CA THR A 115 8.82 1.25 -11.15
C THR A 115 7.72 0.32 -11.66
N ALA A 116 7.92 -0.31 -12.83
CA ALA A 116 6.99 -1.29 -13.38
C ALA A 116 6.80 -2.50 -12.45
N GLY A 117 7.88 -2.95 -11.78
CA GLY A 117 7.84 -4.03 -10.81
C GLY A 117 6.95 -3.70 -9.61
N ALA A 118 7.12 -2.52 -9.03
CA ALA A 118 6.29 -2.04 -7.93
C ALA A 118 4.82 -1.86 -8.35
N ILE A 119 4.55 -1.39 -9.57
CA ILE A 119 3.20 -1.36 -10.16
C ILE A 119 2.63 -2.78 -10.26
N GLY A 120 3.36 -3.72 -10.85
CA GLY A 120 2.93 -5.11 -11.01
C GLY A 120 2.62 -5.79 -9.67
N VAL A 121 3.49 -5.60 -8.68
CA VAL A 121 3.26 -6.11 -7.31
C VAL A 121 2.02 -5.47 -6.68
N THR A 122 1.85 -4.15 -6.83
CA THR A 122 0.66 -3.43 -6.33
C THR A 122 -0.62 -4.03 -6.89
N PHE A 123 -0.72 -4.22 -8.20
CA PHE A 123 -1.93 -4.72 -8.84
C PHE A 123 -2.16 -6.23 -8.60
N ALA A 124 -1.09 -7.02 -8.42
CA ALA A 124 -1.22 -8.39 -7.94
C ALA A 124 -1.82 -8.43 -6.53
N LEU A 125 -1.26 -7.66 -5.59
CA LEU A 125 -1.75 -7.60 -4.21
C LEU A 125 -3.18 -7.07 -4.13
N LEU A 126 -3.50 -6.04 -4.93
CA LEU A 126 -4.84 -5.46 -5.00
C LEU A 126 -5.85 -6.50 -5.49
N THR A 127 -5.51 -7.19 -6.59
CA THR A 127 -6.36 -8.27 -7.12
C THR A 127 -6.57 -9.34 -6.06
N ARG A 128 -5.51 -9.75 -5.35
CA ARG A 128 -5.62 -10.75 -4.28
C ARG A 128 -6.52 -10.29 -3.12
N ALA A 129 -6.45 -9.01 -2.75
CA ALA A 129 -7.29 -8.43 -1.71
C ALA A 129 -8.76 -8.39 -2.14
N LEU A 130 -9.05 -7.92 -3.35
CA LEU A 130 -10.40 -7.87 -3.91
C LEU A 130 -11.02 -9.26 -4.08
N GLN A 131 -10.21 -10.27 -4.38
CA GLN A 131 -10.67 -11.64 -4.56
C GLN A 131 -11.34 -12.22 -3.32
N SER A 132 -10.86 -11.89 -2.12
CA SER A 132 -11.49 -12.42 -0.89
C SER A 132 -12.91 -11.92 -0.68
N SER A 133 -13.27 -10.78 -1.26
CA SER A 133 -14.59 -10.16 -1.03
C SER A 133 -15.51 -10.24 -2.25
N LEU A 134 -14.94 -10.23 -3.47
CA LEU A 134 -15.71 -10.11 -4.72
C LEU A 134 -15.62 -11.35 -5.63
N GLY A 135 -14.74 -12.30 -5.32
CA GLY A 135 -14.42 -13.42 -6.19
C GLY A 135 -13.50 -13.05 -7.39
N PRO A 136 -12.95 -14.04 -8.11
CA PRO A 136 -11.87 -13.85 -9.08
C PRO A 136 -12.22 -12.92 -10.24
N ARG A 137 -13.39 -13.10 -10.86
CA ARG A 137 -13.79 -12.30 -12.04
C ARG A 137 -13.96 -10.81 -11.70
N ARG A 138 -14.68 -10.49 -10.63
CA ARG A 138 -14.94 -9.10 -10.22
C ARG A 138 -13.67 -8.43 -9.70
N ALA A 139 -12.78 -9.17 -9.05
CA ALA A 139 -11.49 -8.67 -8.62
C ALA A 139 -10.59 -8.24 -9.80
N VAL A 140 -10.56 -9.02 -10.88
CA VAL A 140 -9.82 -8.65 -12.11
C VAL A 140 -10.42 -7.38 -12.74
N ILE A 141 -11.75 -7.29 -12.83
CA ILE A 141 -12.42 -6.07 -13.34
C ILE A 141 -12.09 -4.86 -12.46
N GLY A 142 -12.19 -5.01 -11.13
CA GLY A 142 -11.87 -3.95 -10.18
C GLY A 142 -10.41 -3.50 -10.26
N ALA A 143 -9.47 -4.44 -10.39
CA ALA A 143 -8.06 -4.13 -10.56
C ALA A 143 -7.77 -3.43 -11.89
N ALA A 144 -8.44 -3.83 -12.97
CA ALA A 144 -8.32 -3.17 -14.27
C ALA A 144 -8.88 -1.74 -14.23
N LEU A 145 -10.03 -1.52 -13.59
CA LEU A 145 -10.59 -0.17 -13.40
C LEU A 145 -9.67 0.69 -12.53
N ALA A 146 -9.14 0.15 -11.43
CA ALA A 146 -8.17 0.85 -10.61
C ALA A 146 -6.90 1.22 -11.40
N PHE A 147 -6.42 0.35 -12.30
CA PHE A 147 -5.28 0.65 -13.17
C PHE A 147 -5.59 1.82 -14.09
N LEU A 148 -6.73 1.79 -14.79
CA LEU A 148 -7.15 2.85 -15.71
C LEU A 148 -7.31 4.19 -15.00
N LEU A 149 -7.92 4.20 -13.80
CA LEU A 149 -8.11 5.43 -13.02
C LEU A 149 -6.81 5.98 -12.43
N SER A 150 -5.78 5.14 -12.28
CA SER A 150 -4.52 5.53 -11.66
C SER A 150 -3.42 5.84 -12.67
N GLU A 151 -3.61 5.57 -13.97
CA GLU A 151 -2.50 5.55 -14.93
C GLU A 151 -1.75 6.89 -15.04
N GLY A 152 -2.44 8.01 -14.85
CA GLY A 152 -1.86 9.35 -14.86
C GLY A 152 -0.91 9.61 -13.69
N HIS A 153 -0.93 8.75 -12.67
CA HIS A 153 -0.08 8.83 -11.49
C HIS A 153 0.96 7.70 -11.46
N LEU A 154 1.02 6.82 -12.47
CA LEU A 154 1.97 5.70 -12.51
C LEU A 154 3.34 6.13 -13.09
N LEU A 155 3.97 7.11 -12.45
CA LEU A 155 5.24 7.73 -12.83
C LEU A 155 6.40 7.26 -11.93
N ALA A 156 7.65 7.33 -12.40
CA ALA A 156 8.85 7.00 -11.63
C ALA A 156 9.14 8.06 -10.53
N ARG A 157 8.28 8.07 -9.52
CA ARG A 157 8.30 8.91 -8.32
C ARG A 157 8.26 8.04 -7.05
N PRO A 158 8.69 8.55 -5.88
CA PRO A 158 8.74 7.79 -4.63
C PRO A 158 7.46 7.05 -4.24
N HIS A 159 6.29 7.62 -4.52
CA HIS A 159 5.00 7.01 -4.17
C HIS A 159 4.79 5.62 -4.79
N ILE A 160 5.37 5.33 -5.95
CA ILE A 160 5.23 4.01 -6.60
C ILE A 160 5.84 2.89 -5.75
N LEU A 161 6.97 3.14 -5.07
CA LEU A 161 7.56 2.16 -4.15
C LEU A 161 6.70 1.94 -2.90
N ALA A 162 5.85 2.91 -2.56
CA ALA A 162 4.95 2.85 -1.42
C ALA A 162 3.59 2.18 -1.71
N LEU A 163 3.15 2.15 -2.98
CA LEU A 163 1.85 1.57 -3.36
C LEU A 163 1.64 0.10 -2.91
N PRO A 164 2.63 -0.81 -3.00
CA PRO A 164 2.48 -2.16 -2.47
C PRO A 164 2.20 -2.17 -0.96
N LEU A 165 2.87 -1.27 -0.20
CA LEU A 165 2.71 -1.16 1.25
C LEU A 165 1.34 -0.60 1.62
N LEU A 166 0.84 0.37 0.84
CA LEU A 166 -0.53 0.86 0.96
C LEU A 166 -1.53 -0.29 0.82
N VAL A 167 -1.41 -1.11 -0.23
CA VAL A 167 -2.34 -2.24 -0.44
C VAL A 167 -2.25 -3.26 0.68
N ILE A 168 -1.03 -3.64 1.11
CA ILE A 168 -0.82 -4.57 2.23
C ILE A 168 -1.50 -4.02 3.50
N TRP A 169 -1.26 -2.75 3.82
CA TRP A 169 -1.82 -2.10 4.99
C TRP A 169 -3.34 -2.07 4.94
N MET A 170 -3.93 -1.51 3.87
CA MET A 170 -5.37 -1.39 3.72
C MET A 170 -6.05 -2.76 3.81
N ALA A 171 -5.59 -3.74 3.03
CA ALA A 171 -6.20 -5.06 3.00
C ALA A 171 -6.10 -5.78 4.35
N ALA A 172 -5.01 -5.59 5.10
CA ALA A 172 -4.83 -6.23 6.39
C ALA A 172 -5.64 -5.57 7.51
N VAL A 173 -5.76 -4.24 7.51
CA VAL A 173 -6.59 -3.52 8.50
C VAL A 173 -8.08 -3.77 8.24
N ILE A 174 -8.52 -3.75 6.97
CA ILE A 174 -9.90 -4.11 6.58
C ILE A 174 -10.20 -5.54 7.03
N ARG A 175 -9.33 -6.50 6.70
CA ARG A 175 -9.52 -7.90 7.12
C ARG A 175 -9.62 -8.06 8.63
N ALA A 176 -8.80 -7.34 9.39
CA ALA A 176 -8.87 -7.39 10.84
C ALA A 176 -10.21 -6.85 11.35
N ARG A 177 -10.71 -5.76 10.75
CA ARG A 177 -12.04 -5.21 11.04
C ARG A 177 -13.15 -6.21 10.70
N ASP A 178 -13.12 -6.81 9.50
CA ASP A 178 -14.11 -7.81 9.04
C ASP A 178 -14.15 -9.04 9.95
N GLU A 179 -13.01 -9.40 10.55
CA GLU A 179 -12.85 -10.53 11.46
C GLU A 179 -13.05 -10.12 12.95
N ASP A 180 -13.57 -8.92 13.22
CA ASP A 180 -13.78 -8.33 14.55
C ASP A 180 -12.57 -8.43 15.49
N ARG A 181 -11.37 -8.28 14.93
CA ARG A 181 -10.10 -8.36 15.66
C ARG A 181 -9.24 -7.12 15.45
N VAL A 182 -8.22 -7.02 16.29
CA VAL A 182 -7.20 -5.98 16.16
C VAL A 182 -6.26 -6.34 15.00
N PRO A 183 -5.79 -5.35 14.21
CA PRO A 183 -4.78 -5.60 13.18
C PRO A 183 -3.50 -6.22 13.76
N SER A 184 -2.83 -7.03 12.93
CA SER A 184 -1.60 -7.71 13.32
C SER A 184 -0.45 -6.72 13.54
N LEU A 185 0.36 -6.93 14.58
CA LEU A 185 1.60 -6.18 14.80
C LEU A 185 2.65 -6.44 13.70
N ALA A 186 2.46 -7.46 12.86
CA ALA A 186 3.26 -7.66 11.65
C ALA A 186 3.14 -6.49 10.64
N LEU A 187 2.17 -5.59 10.82
CA LEU A 187 2.06 -4.37 10.02
C LEU A 187 2.98 -3.24 10.49
N LEU A 188 3.55 -3.30 11.69
CA LEU A 188 4.44 -2.24 12.18
C LEU A 188 5.68 -2.04 11.29
N PRO A 189 6.39 -3.10 10.83
CA PRO A 189 7.47 -2.94 9.87
C PRO A 189 7.02 -2.33 8.54
N VAL A 190 5.79 -2.61 8.09
CA VAL A 190 5.22 -2.01 6.87
C VAL A 190 5.12 -0.50 7.04
N MET A 191 4.66 -0.02 8.20
CA MET A 191 4.59 1.41 8.51
C MET A 191 5.98 2.06 8.58
N VAL A 192 6.96 1.39 9.20
CA VAL A 192 8.35 1.89 9.26
C VAL A 192 8.93 2.07 7.86
N VAL A 193 8.77 1.07 6.98
CA VAL A 193 9.30 1.18 5.61
C VAL A 193 8.54 2.27 4.86
N TRP A 194 7.21 2.31 4.97
CA TRP A 194 6.38 3.27 4.25
C TRP A 194 6.68 4.72 4.64
N CYS A 195 6.83 5.03 5.94
CA CYS A 195 7.09 6.40 6.38
C CYS A 195 8.46 6.96 5.95
N ASN A 196 9.38 6.09 5.50
CA ASN A 196 10.66 6.49 4.93
C ASN A 196 10.64 6.54 3.38
N LEU A 197 9.66 5.90 2.74
CA LEU A 197 9.50 5.90 1.29
C LEU A 197 8.68 7.08 0.78
N HIS A 198 7.56 7.42 1.45
CA HIS A 198 6.61 8.40 0.93
C HIS A 198 5.73 8.99 2.05
N GLY A 199 5.44 10.30 1.99
CA GLY A 199 4.63 11.00 3.00
C GLY A 199 3.17 10.54 3.14
N GLY A 200 2.67 9.80 2.13
CA GLY A 200 1.31 9.24 2.10
C GLY A 200 1.01 8.19 3.19
N PHE A 201 1.98 7.75 3.98
CA PHE A 201 1.77 6.84 5.12
C PHE A 201 0.74 7.38 6.13
N VAL A 202 0.59 8.72 6.21
CA VAL A 202 -0.42 9.38 7.06
C VAL A 202 -1.84 8.94 6.69
N VAL A 203 -2.12 8.72 5.41
CA VAL A 203 -3.42 8.15 4.96
C VAL A 203 -3.64 6.77 5.55
N GLY A 204 -2.58 5.95 5.66
CA GLY A 204 -2.60 4.66 6.32
C GLY A 204 -3.04 4.73 7.78
N LEU A 205 -2.46 5.67 8.53
CA LEU A 205 -2.80 5.91 9.93
C LEU A 205 -4.24 6.43 10.09
N LEU A 206 -4.64 7.43 9.30
CA LEU A 206 -5.99 8.00 9.33
C LEU A 206 -7.05 6.93 9.02
N PHE A 207 -6.81 6.09 8.02
CA PHE A 207 -7.71 4.99 7.68
C PHE A 207 -7.85 3.97 8.83
N ALA A 208 -6.75 3.62 9.49
CA ALA A 208 -6.79 2.75 10.66
C ALA A 208 -7.56 3.37 11.84
N VAL A 209 -7.49 4.69 12.02
CA VAL A 209 -8.29 5.42 13.03
C VAL A 209 -9.78 5.33 12.68
N LEU A 210 -10.16 5.48 11.41
CA LEU A 210 -11.56 5.36 10.98
C LEU A 210 -12.14 3.97 11.27
N LEU A 211 -11.41 2.90 10.90
CA LEU A 211 -11.86 1.54 11.18
C LEU A 211 -11.84 1.20 12.68
N ALA A 212 -10.93 1.78 13.46
CA ALA A 212 -10.96 1.67 14.91
C ALA A 212 -12.22 2.33 15.50
N ALA A 213 -12.60 3.51 15.01
CA ALA A 213 -13.79 4.21 15.45
C ALA A 213 -15.06 3.41 15.12
N GLU A 214 -15.18 2.90 13.90
CA GLU A 214 -16.26 1.99 13.50
C GLU A 214 -16.32 0.76 14.43
N ALA A 215 -15.19 0.08 14.66
CA ALA A 215 -15.13 -1.09 15.55
C ALA A 215 -15.60 -0.79 16.98
N VAL A 216 -15.29 0.40 17.51
CA VAL A 216 -15.70 0.83 18.86
C VAL A 216 -17.20 1.16 18.93
N LEU A 217 -17.73 1.77 17.88
CA LEU A 217 -19.15 2.11 17.76
C LEU A 217 -20.02 0.86 17.66
N ASP A 218 -19.59 -0.12 16.85
CA ASP A 218 -20.31 -1.39 16.65
C ASP A 218 -20.17 -2.36 17.83
N ALA A 219 -19.12 -2.22 18.65
CA ALA A 219 -18.88 -3.13 19.77
C ALA A 219 -19.99 -3.04 20.84
N PRO A 220 -20.51 -4.20 21.32
CA PRO A 220 -21.38 -4.25 22.48
C PRO A 220 -20.72 -3.61 23.70
N SER A 221 -21.51 -2.99 24.59
CA SER A 221 -21.00 -2.25 25.76
C SER A 221 -20.02 -3.05 26.63
N ALA A 222 -20.24 -4.37 26.76
CA ALA A 222 -19.36 -5.26 27.53
C ALA A 222 -17.99 -5.53 26.86
N ALA A 223 -17.92 -5.47 25.53
CA ALA A 223 -16.70 -5.72 24.76
C ALA A 223 -15.94 -4.43 24.41
N ARG A 224 -16.62 -3.27 24.42
CA ARG A 224 -16.06 -1.97 24.02
C ARG A 224 -14.73 -1.62 24.69
N PRO A 225 -14.51 -1.82 26.03
CA PRO A 225 -13.21 -1.54 26.64
C PRO A 225 -12.06 -2.36 26.07
N ARG A 226 -12.32 -3.62 25.67
CA ARG A 226 -11.33 -4.51 25.06
C ARG A 226 -10.97 -4.04 23.65
N VAL A 227 -11.98 -3.67 22.86
CA VAL A 227 -11.79 -3.14 21.49
C VAL A 227 -11.00 -1.84 21.52
N VAL A 228 -11.36 -0.90 22.40
CA VAL A 228 -10.63 0.37 22.60
C VAL A 228 -9.17 0.12 22.97
N ARG A 229 -8.88 -0.79 23.92
CA ARG A 229 -7.50 -1.10 24.32
C ARG A 229 -6.71 -1.76 23.19
N GLY A 230 -7.33 -2.69 22.47
CA GLY A 230 -6.70 -3.41 21.37
C GLY A 230 -6.32 -2.49 20.21
N TRP A 231 -7.31 -1.77 19.66
CA TRP A 231 -7.08 -0.82 18.57
C TRP A 231 -6.24 0.37 19.02
N GLY A 232 -6.46 0.90 20.22
CA GLY A 232 -5.66 1.98 20.79
C GLY A 232 -4.19 1.57 20.94
N GLY A 233 -3.91 0.33 21.38
CA GLY A 233 -2.56 -0.21 21.44
C GLY A 233 -1.92 -0.34 20.05
N PHE A 234 -2.64 -0.91 19.08
CA PHE A 234 -2.16 -1.02 17.70
C PHE A 234 -1.86 0.36 17.08
N LEU A 235 -2.80 1.31 17.17
CA LEU A 235 -2.64 2.67 16.63
C LEU A 235 -1.48 3.41 17.28
N SER A 236 -1.29 3.24 18.59
CA SER A 236 -0.17 3.83 19.32
C SER A 236 1.16 3.29 18.78
N LEU A 237 1.28 1.97 18.62
CA LEU A 237 2.48 1.34 18.07
C LEU A 237 2.70 1.70 16.60
N ALA A 238 1.64 1.81 15.79
CA ALA A 238 1.70 2.26 14.41
C ALA A 238 2.19 3.71 14.30
N GLY A 239 1.67 4.60 15.15
CA GLY A 239 2.11 5.99 15.24
C GLY A 239 3.57 6.10 15.68
N LEU A 240 4.01 5.32 16.67
CA LEU A 240 5.41 5.24 17.07
C LEU A 240 6.30 4.69 15.94
N SER A 241 5.81 3.72 15.17
CA SER A 241 6.51 3.16 14.01
C SER A 241 6.71 4.22 12.93
N ALA A 242 5.73 5.10 12.72
CA ALA A 242 5.85 6.22 11.78
C ALA A 242 6.88 7.27 12.21
N LEU A 243 7.26 7.32 13.49
CA LEU A 243 8.34 8.17 14.00
C LEU A 243 9.73 7.56 13.80
N VAL A 244 9.83 6.30 13.35
CA VAL A 244 11.10 5.65 12.97
C VAL A 244 11.55 6.15 11.60
N SER A 245 11.68 7.47 11.49
CA SER A 245 12.24 8.18 10.35
C SER A 245 13.26 9.18 10.90
N PRO A 246 14.37 9.44 10.19
CA PRO A 246 15.31 10.51 10.57
C PRO A 246 14.65 11.90 10.72
N ASN A 247 13.49 12.08 10.10
CA ASN A 247 12.68 13.31 10.17
C ASN A 247 11.79 13.39 11.42
N GLY A 248 11.61 12.28 12.15
CA GLY A 248 10.76 12.18 13.34
C GLY A 248 9.35 12.75 13.12
N ILE A 249 8.92 13.64 14.02
CA ILE A 249 7.59 14.27 13.94
C ILE A 249 7.40 15.16 12.71
N SER A 250 8.48 15.67 12.11
CA SER A 250 8.38 16.51 10.90
C SER A 250 7.81 15.75 9.72
N ALA A 251 8.05 14.43 9.62
CA ALA A 251 7.44 13.60 8.58
C ALA A 251 5.91 13.55 8.70
N ILE A 252 5.39 13.46 9.93
CA ILE A 252 3.93 13.43 10.19
C ILE A 252 3.31 14.81 9.93
N LEU A 253 4.00 15.88 10.31
CA LEU A 253 3.49 17.24 10.17
C LEU A 253 3.58 17.78 8.74
N LEU A 254 4.42 17.20 7.88
CA LEU A 254 4.69 17.72 6.55
C LEU A 254 3.43 17.84 5.67
N PRO A 255 2.54 16.83 5.54
CA PRO A 255 1.32 16.99 4.76
C PRO A 255 0.44 18.15 5.24
N PHE A 256 0.34 18.36 6.56
CA PHE A 256 -0.41 19.48 7.12
C PHE A 256 0.23 20.84 6.83
N ARG A 257 1.57 20.91 6.78
CA ARG A 257 2.29 22.13 6.36
C ARG A 257 2.10 22.40 4.87
N MET A 258 2.08 21.36 4.04
CA MET A 258 1.83 21.48 2.60
C MET A 258 0.43 22.04 2.31
N LEU A 259 -0.59 21.64 3.08
CA LEU A 259 -1.94 22.21 2.99
C LEU A 259 -2.02 23.72 3.35
N GLN A 260 -0.96 24.28 3.92
CA GLN A 260 -0.85 25.72 4.24
C GLN A 260 -0.05 26.49 3.17
N MET A 261 0.49 25.82 2.15
CA MET A 261 1.29 26.43 1.08
C MET A 261 0.40 27.00 -0.02
N ASN A 262 -0.19 28.17 0.22
CA ASN A 262 -1.12 28.84 -0.69
C ASN A 262 -0.62 28.92 -2.15
N PHE A 263 0.67 29.24 -2.35
CA PHE A 263 1.26 29.33 -3.68
C PHE A 263 1.32 27.97 -4.41
N ALA A 264 1.69 26.90 -3.70
CA ALA A 264 1.75 25.56 -4.29
C ALA A 264 0.34 25.08 -4.64
N LEU A 265 -0.62 25.28 -3.73
CA LEU A 265 -2.03 24.94 -3.95
C LEU A 265 -2.65 25.71 -5.12
N SER A 266 -2.25 26.96 -5.37
CA SER A 266 -2.78 27.72 -6.50
C SER A 266 -2.08 27.43 -7.83
N SER A 267 -0.84 26.93 -7.80
CA SER A 267 -0.01 26.80 -9.02
C SER A 267 0.11 25.37 -9.55
N ILE A 268 -0.07 24.36 -8.69
CA ILE A 268 -0.03 22.95 -9.09
C ILE A 268 -1.45 22.52 -9.47
N ILE A 269 -1.71 22.43 -10.78
CA ILE A 269 -3.02 22.07 -11.34
C ILE A 269 -3.52 20.73 -10.77
N GLU A 270 -2.62 19.76 -10.57
CA GLU A 270 -2.93 18.44 -10.01
C GLU A 270 -3.51 18.50 -8.58
N TRP A 271 -3.34 19.61 -7.86
CA TRP A 271 -3.79 19.79 -6.48
C TRP A 271 -5.09 20.59 -6.39
N HIS A 272 -5.62 21.07 -7.51
CA HIS A 272 -6.92 21.72 -7.56
C HIS A 272 -8.03 20.70 -7.33
N SER A 273 -9.05 21.10 -6.58
CA SER A 273 -10.30 20.34 -6.54
C SER A 273 -10.91 20.31 -7.93
N VAL A 274 -11.49 19.18 -8.31
CA VAL A 274 -12.33 19.11 -9.51
C VAL A 274 -13.39 20.20 -9.42
N ASP A 275 -13.41 21.09 -10.40
CA ASP A 275 -14.39 22.16 -10.46
C ASP A 275 -15.70 21.62 -11.05
N PHE A 276 -16.73 21.55 -10.21
CA PHE A 276 -18.07 21.12 -10.61
C PHE A 276 -18.99 22.29 -10.97
N SER A 277 -18.47 23.53 -10.96
CA SER A 277 -19.25 24.74 -11.25
C SER A 277 -19.48 24.97 -12.76
N GLY A 278 -18.72 24.29 -13.62
CA GLY A 278 -18.87 24.30 -15.08
C GLY A 278 -18.97 22.90 -15.65
N PHE A 279 -19.73 22.74 -16.73
CA PHE A 279 -19.71 21.52 -17.54
C PHE A 279 -18.58 21.67 -18.57
N ASP A 280 -17.41 21.09 -18.29
CA ASP A 280 -16.31 21.01 -19.26
C ASP A 280 -16.36 19.62 -19.94
N PRO A 281 -16.74 19.54 -21.23
CA PRO A 281 -16.80 18.26 -21.94
C PRO A 281 -15.42 17.70 -22.32
N LEU A 282 -14.31 18.38 -21.98
CA LEU A 282 -12.95 17.99 -22.37
C LEU A 282 -12.00 17.73 -21.18
N LEU A 283 -12.54 17.56 -19.98
CA LEU A 283 -11.94 16.70 -18.94
C LEU A 283 -12.51 15.29 -19.02
#